data_AF-A0A9D9AQH9-F1
#
_entry.id   AF-A0A9D9AQH9-F1
#
_cell.length_a   1.000
_cell.length_b   1.000
_cell.length_c   1.000
_cell.angle_alpha   90.00
_cell.angle_beta   90.00
_cell.angle_gamma   90.00
#
_symmetry.space_group_name_H-M   'P 1'
#
loop_
_entity.id
_entity.type
_entity.pdbx_description
1 polymer ?
#
loop_
_entity_poly.entity_id
_entity_poly.type
_entity_poly.pdbx_seq_one_letter_code
_entity_poly.pdbx_strand_id
1 'polypeptide(L)'
;MTGPAYPPAERRKRVNLTVREDVMKEARELGLNTSRAAEAGIEAAIRKEKGRRWKEENRDAIRAHNERVEREGVYLPRPWWAEPDGEDEA
;
A
#
# COMPACT_ATOMS: atom_id res chain seq x y z
N MET A 1 23.23 15.14 5.85
CA MET A 1 22.28 14.48 4.94
C MET A 1 20.91 14.52 5.59
N THR A 2 20.12 15.55 5.30
CA THR A 2 18.74 15.64 5.77
C THR A 2 17.89 14.89 4.76
N GLY A 3 17.41 13.70 5.12
CA GLY A 3 16.38 13.00 4.34
C GLY A 3 15.14 13.89 4.21
N PRO A 4 14.27 13.69 3.20
CA PRO A 4 13.12 14.56 3.02
C PRO A 4 12.25 14.48 4.27
N ALA A 5 12.24 15.58 5.04
CA ALA A 5 11.32 15.74 6.15
C ALA A 5 9.92 15.69 5.55
N TYR A 6 9.17 14.64 5.86
CA TYR A 6 7.75 14.60 5.52
C TYR A 6 7.13 15.86 6.14
N PRO A 7 6.55 16.77 5.35
CA PRO A 7 6.04 18.01 5.89
C PRO A 7 5.06 17.67 7.02
N PRO A 8 5.16 18.33 8.19
CA PRO A 8 4.25 18.11 9.30
C PRO A 8 2.83 18.27 8.76
N ALA A 9 1.94 17.34 9.14
CA ALA A 9 0.58 17.20 8.62
C ALA A 9 -0.01 18.58 8.26
N GLU A 10 0.04 18.89 6.96
CA GLU A 10 -0.36 20.18 6.45
C GLU A 10 -1.78 20.47 6.91
N ARG A 11 -2.02 21.75 7.24
CA ARG A 11 -3.32 22.25 7.68
C ARG A 11 -4.43 21.61 6.84
N ARG A 12 -5.35 20.88 7.51
CA ARG A 12 -6.49 20.27 6.85
C ARG A 12 -7.26 21.33 6.06
N LYS A 13 -7.33 21.16 4.75
CA LYS A 13 -8.11 22.03 3.88
C LYS A 13 -9.53 21.50 3.81
N ARG A 14 -10.52 22.36 4.11
CA ARG A 14 -11.93 22.02 3.88
C ARG A 14 -12.16 21.92 2.37
N VAL A 15 -12.71 20.78 1.94
CA VAL A 15 -13.07 20.51 0.55
C VAL A 15 -14.54 20.16 0.48
N ASN A 16 -15.21 20.58 -0.59
CA ASN A 16 -16.58 20.16 -0.89
C ASN A 16 -16.52 18.97 -1.85
N LEU A 17 -17.21 17.89 -1.50
CA LEU A 17 -17.21 16.63 -2.23
C LEU A 17 -18.66 16.19 -2.43
N THR A 18 -18.98 15.68 -3.61
CA THR A 18 -20.29 15.07 -3.88
C THR A 18 -20.20 13.58 -3.61
N VAL A 19 -21.05 13.09 -2.71
CA VAL A 19 -21.16 11.67 -2.35
C VAL A 19 -22.62 11.26 -2.50
N ARG A 20 -22.87 10.00 -2.87
CA ARG A 20 -24.23 9.47 -2.97
C ARG A 20 -24.97 9.61 -1.64
N GLU A 21 -26.26 9.95 -1.73
CA GLU A 21 -27.10 10.20 -0.57
C GLU A 21 -27.31 8.95 0.29
N ASP A 22 -27.52 7.79 -0.34
CA ASP A 22 -27.73 6.51 0.35
C ASP A 22 -26.52 6.12 1.21
N VAL A 23 -25.30 6.24 0.67
CA VAL A 23 -24.05 6.00 1.42
C VAL A 23 -23.90 6.96 2.60
N MET A 24 -24.22 8.25 2.39
CA MET A 24 -24.13 9.24 3.47
C MET A 24 -25.19 9.01 4.55
N LYS A 25 -26.39 8.55 4.18
CA LYS A 25 -27.45 8.19 5.11
C LYS A 25 -27.05 7.00 5.96
N GLU A 26 -26.61 5.91 5.33
CA GLU A 26 -26.15 4.70 6.03
C GLU A 26 -24.97 4.99 6.96
N ALA A 27 -23.98 5.77 6.50
CA ALA A 27 -22.84 6.15 7.32
C ALA A 27 -23.25 6.96 8.56
N ARG A 28 -24.29 7.81 8.46
CA ARG A 28 -24.83 8.56 9.60
C ARG A 28 -25.60 7.66 10.55
N GLU A 29 -26.40 6.73 10.03
CA GLU A 29 -27.14 5.74 10.83
C GLU A 29 -26.19 4.85 11.64
N LEU A 30 -25.04 4.52 11.06
CA LEU A 30 -23.96 3.76 11.72
C LEU A 30 -23.04 4.64 12.61
N GLY A 31 -23.27 5.95 12.70
CA GLY A 31 -22.48 6.86 13.52
C GLY A 31 -21.02 7.03 13.06
N LEU A 32 -20.72 6.79 11.78
CA LEU A 32 -19.37 6.84 11.25
C LEU A 32 -18.86 8.28 11.09
N ASN A 33 -17.57 8.48 11.34
CA ASN A 33 -16.90 9.73 11.01
C ASN A 33 -16.61 9.78 9.51
N THR A 34 -17.54 10.35 8.75
CA THR A 34 -17.50 10.43 7.28
C THR A 34 -16.27 11.17 6.75
N SER A 35 -15.84 12.25 7.41
CA SER A 35 -14.62 12.97 7.05
C SER A 35 -13.38 12.09 7.15
N ARG A 36 -13.24 11.34 8.25
CA ARG A 36 -12.11 10.42 8.45
C ARG A 36 -12.15 9.25 7.48
N ALA A 37 -13.33 8.72 7.19
CA ALA A 37 -13.51 7.66 6.20
C ALA A 37 -13.14 8.13 4.78
N ALA A 38 -13.54 9.34 4.41
CA ALA A 38 -13.19 9.94 3.13
C ALA A 38 -11.68 10.17 3.00
N GLU A 39 -11.02 10.69 4.04
CA GLU A 39 -9.57 10.88 4.09
C GLU A 39 -8.82 9.56 3.90
N ALA A 40 -9.19 8.51 4.66
CA ALA A 40 -8.60 7.18 4.53
C ALA A 40 -8.79 6.58 3.12
N GLY A 41 -9.98 6.76 2.54
CA GLY A 41 -10.27 6.30 1.17
C GLY A 41 -9.40 7.00 0.13
N ILE A 42 -9.22 8.32 0.25
CA ILE A 42 -8.38 9.12 -0.64
C ILE A 42 -6.91 8.71 -0.50
N GLU A 43 -6.39 8.52 0.71
CA GLU A 43 -5.03 8.05 0.94
C GLU A 43 -4.77 6.66 0.33
N ALA A 44 -5.73 5.75 0.49
CA ALA A 44 -5.66 4.42 -0.10
C ALA A 44 -5.63 4.48 -1.63
N ALA A 45 -6.48 5.32 -2.24
CA ALA A 45 -6.50 5.53 -3.69
C ALA A 45 -5.17 6.13 -4.19
N ILE A 46 -4.63 7.15 -3.50
CA ILE A 46 -3.33 7.76 -3.84
C ILE A 46 -2.22 6.71 -3.79
N ARG A 47 -2.15 5.92 -2.70
CA ARG A 47 -1.13 4.88 -2.54
C ARG A 47 -1.21 3.83 -3.64
N LYS A 48 -2.42 3.39 -4.00
CA LYS A 48 -2.65 2.44 -5.08
C LYS A 48 -2.16 2.99 -6.42
N GLU A 49 -2.49 4.23 -6.74
CA GLU A 49 -2.11 4.86 -8.00
C GLU A 49 -0.60 5.12 -8.08
N LYS A 50 0.03 5.60 -6.99
CA LYS A 50 1.49 5.72 -6.91
C LYS A 50 2.17 4.38 -7.11
N GLY A 51 1.65 3.32 -6.48
CA GLY A 51 2.17 1.96 -6.65
C GLY A 51 2.03 1.45 -8.08
N ARG A 52 0.92 1.75 -8.76
CA ARG A 52 0.73 1.40 -10.18
C ARG A 52 1.77 2.10 -11.06
N ARG A 53 1.91 3.41 -10.92
CA ARG A 53 2.89 4.21 -11.71
C ARG A 53 4.31 3.75 -11.47
N TRP A 54 4.69 3.53 -10.20
CA TRP A 54 6.01 3.04 -9.87
C TRP A 54 6.31 1.69 -10.55
N LYS A 55 5.36 0.75 -10.55
CA LYS A 55 5.53 -0.54 -11.25
C LYS A 55 5.69 -0.37 -12.76
N GLU A 56 4.97 0.57 -13.36
CA GLU A 56 5.08 0.88 -14.79
C GLU A 56 6.45 1.47 -15.11
N GLU A 57 6.88 2.48 -14.36
CA GLU A 57 8.18 3.15 -14.50
C GLU A 57 9.36 2.19 -14.26
N ASN A 58 9.23 1.25 -13.33
CA ASN A 58 10.30 0.33 -12.94
C ASN A 58 10.17 -1.05 -13.61
N ARG A 59 9.27 -1.21 -14.59
CA ARG A 59 8.97 -2.52 -15.20
C ARG A 59 10.22 -3.22 -15.73
N ASP A 60 11.08 -2.50 -16.43
CA ASP A 60 12.30 -3.07 -17.00
C ASP A 60 13.34 -3.41 -15.92
N ALA A 61 13.48 -2.59 -14.88
CA ALA A 61 14.36 -2.86 -13.75
C ALA A 61 13.89 -4.10 -12.96
N ILE A 62 12.58 -4.23 -12.75
CA ILE A 62 11.97 -5.41 -12.12
C ILE A 62 12.21 -6.65 -12.98
N ARG A 63 12.02 -6.57 -14.31
CA ARG A 63 12.30 -7.69 -15.22
C ARG A 63 13.76 -8.13 -15.13
N ALA A 64 14.70 -7.19 -15.27
CA ALA A 64 16.13 -7.48 -15.19
C ALA A 64 16.53 -8.09 -13.83
N HIS A 65 15.93 -7.61 -12.74
CA HIS A 65 16.13 -8.19 -11.42
C HIS A 65 15.62 -9.64 -11.33
N ASN A 66 14.42 -9.90 -11.84
CA ASN A 66 13.83 -11.23 -11.85
C ASN A 66 14.68 -12.21 -12.67
N GLU A 67 15.12 -11.83 -13.87
CA GLU A 67 16.02 -12.64 -14.71
C GLU A 67 17.35 -12.95 -14.00
N ARG A 68 17.90 -11.98 -13.25
CA ARG A 68 19.09 -12.21 -12.42
C ARG A 68 18.81 -13.22 -11.31
N VAL A 69 17.69 -13.09 -10.59
CA VAL A 69 17.29 -14.03 -9.53
C VAL A 69 17.08 -15.44 -10.08
N GLU A 70 16.48 -15.59 -11.26
CA GLU A 70 16.29 -16.90 -11.89
C GLU A 70 17.63 -17.55 -12.26
N ARG A 71 18.60 -16.77 -12.74
CA ARG A 71 19.93 -17.27 -13.11
C ARG A 71 20.84 -17.56 -11.92
N GLU A 72 20.85 -16.68 -10.92
CA GLU A 72 21.85 -16.68 -9.84
C GLU A 72 21.28 -17.10 -8.48
N GLY A 73 19.96 -17.17 -8.36
CA GLY A 73 19.27 -17.35 -7.09
C GLY A 73 19.17 -16.07 -6.26
N VAL A 74 18.61 -16.25 -5.06
CA VAL A 74 18.56 -15.22 -4.02
C VAL A 74 19.89 -15.16 -3.29
N TYR A 75 20.32 -13.96 -2.89
CA TYR A 75 21.60 -13.77 -2.20
C TYR A 75 21.63 -14.39 -0.80
N LEU A 76 20.47 -14.43 -0.14
CA LEU A 76 20.34 -14.99 1.18
C LEU A 76 19.66 -16.37 1.07
N PRO A 77 20.33 -17.43 1.53
CA PRO A 77 19.69 -18.73 1.63
C PRO A 77 18.56 -18.67 2.66
N ARG A 78 17.63 -19.62 2.56
CA ARG A 78 16.53 -19.73 3.52
C ARG A 78 17.11 -19.92 4.93
N PRO A 79 16.71 -19.12 5.92
CA PRO A 79 17.22 -19.26 7.27
C PRO A 79 16.60 -20.48 7.95
N TRP A 80 17.35 -21.08 8.89
CA TRP A 80 16.98 -22.30 9.61
C TRP A 80 15.66 -22.20 10.41
N TRP A 81 15.25 -21.00 10.81
CA TRP A 81 13.96 -20.76 11.50
C TRP A 81 12.75 -20.61 10.57
N ALA A 82 12.97 -20.71 9.26
CA ALA A 82 11.92 -20.64 8.24
C ALA A 82 11.78 -21.97 7.48
N GLU A 83 12.47 -23.02 7.91
CA GLU A 83 12.23 -24.37 7.41
C GLU A 83 10.78 -24.74 7.74
N PRO A 84 10.01 -25.30 6.79
CA PRO A 84 8.71 -25.85 7.14
C PRO A 84 8.96 -26.89 8.23
N ASP A 85 8.25 -26.76 9.35
CA ASP A 85 8.23 -27.80 10.37
C ASP A 85 7.99 -29.12 9.62
N GLY A 86 8.95 -30.04 9.73
CA GLY A 86 8.96 -31.27 8.95
C GLY A 86 7.59 -31.89 8.98
N GLU A 87 7.09 -32.29 7.80
CA GLU A 87 5.84 -33.04 7.68
C GLU A 87 5.80 -34.07 8.82
N ASP A 88 4.85 -33.90 9.74
CA ASP A 88 4.55 -34.87 10.78
C ASP A 88 4.22 -36.20 10.07
N GLU A 89 5.23 -37.04 9.87
CA GLU A 89 5.08 -38.38 9.31
C GLU A 89 4.15 -39.17 10.25
N ALA A 90 3.08 -39.70 9.64
CA ALA A 90 2.04 -40.51 10.23
C ALA A 90 2.54 -41.86 10.77
#